data_AF-A0A0F9SV35-F1
#
_entry.id   AF-A0A0F9SV35-F1
#
_cell.length_a   1.000
_cell.length_b   1.000
_cell.length_c   1.000
_cell.angle_alpha   90.00
_cell.angle_beta   90.00
_cell.angle_gamma   90.00
#
_symmetry.space_group_name_H-M   'P 1'
#
loop_
_entity.id
_entity.type
_entity.pdbx_description
1 polymer ?
#
loop_
_entity_poly.entity_id
_entity_poly.type
_entity_poly.pdbx_seq_one_letter_code
_entity_poly.pdbx_strand_id
1 'polypeptide(L)'
;MKLIKCAEHKEIFELENNIKRWVENWNTFVYLHYDINNVEIISFNELKSYKVGDTLKVTTVTKIIKGKAPKELFYPDKPEVPVRKMTVLGTVLNGCEHVAADIGCTHIIGNGYGWGDYDLFEELGGKSIINLKPYDASAPTKEFIKKRMDKWINRRGCGGWWCDDGIRGEEPDGQPWTKEHAEEQLGWRRWLYKIVRDKDPDSINHPVVEQFNMTEQGVVAGAWRSGWKGQYSENPMTCDVNLWTCYTAGEGTADAMYQSQSKWYDVFPDKYMKKVQLIPQISVEHYWEHSGDNSIAAAYRNWKKIMSNHGLQIGGMAYYSWLLIRVNEDAQNAIKEVNKEIIKEVI
;
A
#
# COMPACT_ATOMS: atom_id res chain seq x y z
N MET A 1 -37.43 21.59 -9.43
CA MET A 1 -36.69 20.33 -9.24
C MET A 1 -37.27 19.62 -8.03
N LYS A 2 -37.51 18.30 -8.11
CA LYS A 2 -38.09 17.47 -7.05
C LYS A 2 -37.33 16.15 -6.96
N LEU A 3 -37.13 15.60 -5.76
CA LEU A 3 -36.53 14.28 -5.59
C LEU A 3 -37.62 13.25 -5.38
N ILE A 4 -37.57 12.15 -6.13
CA ILE A 4 -38.58 11.09 -6.08
C ILE A 4 -37.93 9.72 -5.97
N LYS A 5 -38.60 8.78 -5.30
CA LYS A 5 -38.29 7.34 -5.31
C LYS A 5 -39.56 6.52 -5.36
N CYS A 6 -39.49 5.31 -5.88
CA CYS A 6 -40.57 4.35 -5.70
C CYS A 6 -40.32 3.53 -4.42
N ALA A 7 -41.36 3.20 -3.65
CA ALA A 7 -41.23 2.43 -2.41
C ALA A 7 -40.61 1.03 -2.64
N GLU A 8 -40.87 0.45 -3.80
CA GLU A 8 -40.43 -0.90 -4.22
C GLU A 8 -38.96 -0.92 -4.68
N HIS A 9 -38.34 0.26 -4.80
CA HIS A 9 -37.04 0.47 -5.43
C HIS A 9 -36.11 1.31 -4.53
N LYS A 10 -34.80 1.14 -4.70
CA LYS A 10 -33.79 1.86 -3.91
C LYS A 10 -33.27 3.12 -4.62
N GLU A 11 -33.58 3.25 -5.89
CA GLU A 11 -33.15 4.31 -6.79
C GLU A 11 -33.87 5.62 -6.46
N ILE A 12 -33.09 6.70 -6.38
CA ILE A 12 -33.59 8.07 -6.23
C ILE A 12 -33.39 8.80 -7.56
N PHE A 13 -34.40 9.56 -7.98
CA PHE A 13 -34.36 10.32 -9.20
C PHE A 13 -34.51 11.82 -8.91
N GLU A 14 -33.78 12.64 -9.66
CA GLU A 14 -34.09 14.06 -9.83
C GLU A 14 -35.18 14.18 -10.90
N LEU A 15 -36.30 14.83 -10.57
CA LEU A 15 -37.37 15.16 -11.50
C LEU A 15 -37.34 16.66 -11.80
N GLU A 16 -37.15 16.97 -13.08
CA GLU A 16 -37.18 18.33 -13.60
C GLU A 16 -37.87 18.33 -14.97
N ASN A 17 -38.86 19.21 -15.16
CA ASN A 17 -39.58 19.36 -16.45
C ASN A 17 -40.10 18.04 -17.05
N ASN A 18 -40.69 17.17 -16.22
CA ASN A 18 -41.21 15.85 -16.60
C ASN A 18 -40.15 14.83 -17.08
N ILE A 19 -38.87 15.09 -16.79
CA ILE A 19 -37.74 14.20 -17.06
C ILE A 19 -37.18 13.73 -15.72
N LYS A 20 -37.17 12.41 -15.50
CA LYS A 20 -36.50 11.78 -14.35
C LYS A 20 -35.08 11.40 -14.74
N ARG A 21 -34.11 11.81 -13.92
CA ARG A 21 -32.70 11.44 -14.05
C ARG A 21 -32.31 10.62 -12.84
N TRP A 22 -31.79 9.42 -13.04
CA TRP A 22 -31.35 8.59 -11.93
C TRP A 22 -30.12 9.21 -11.28
N VAL A 23 -30.14 9.33 -9.96
CA VAL A 23 -28.95 9.66 -9.15
C VAL A 23 -28.22 8.36 -8.87
N GLU A 24 -27.18 8.08 -9.65
CA GLU A 24 -26.54 6.75 -9.73
C GLU A 24 -26.08 6.20 -8.38
N ASN A 25 -25.61 7.08 -7.49
CA ASN A 25 -25.04 6.71 -6.21
C ASN A 25 -25.16 7.83 -5.16
N TRP A 26 -24.96 7.45 -3.89
CA TRP A 26 -25.03 8.36 -2.74
C TRP A 26 -24.02 9.52 -2.82
N ASN A 27 -22.84 9.30 -3.41
CA ASN A 27 -21.85 10.38 -3.55
C ASN A 27 -22.35 11.47 -4.50
N THR A 28 -23.04 11.09 -5.58
CA THR A 28 -23.69 12.04 -6.48
C THR A 28 -24.83 12.77 -5.76
N PHE A 29 -25.60 12.06 -4.94
CA PHE A 29 -26.67 12.64 -4.13
C PHE A 29 -26.15 13.72 -3.16
N VAL A 30 -25.08 13.43 -2.42
CA VAL A 30 -24.44 14.37 -1.48
C VAL A 30 -23.78 15.53 -2.22
N TYR A 31 -23.08 15.27 -3.33
CA TYR A 31 -22.41 16.30 -4.12
C TYR A 31 -23.39 17.34 -4.70
N LEU A 32 -24.58 16.88 -5.11
CA LEU A 32 -25.65 17.76 -5.58
C LEU A 32 -26.37 18.49 -4.45
N HIS A 33 -25.90 18.35 -3.21
CA HIS A 33 -26.47 18.93 -1.99
C HIS A 33 -27.95 18.56 -1.78
N TYR A 34 -28.32 17.34 -2.16
CA TYR A 34 -29.67 16.85 -1.92
C TYR A 34 -29.86 16.38 -0.48
N ASP A 35 -31.07 16.60 0.03
CA ASP A 35 -31.48 16.15 1.36
C ASP A 35 -32.40 14.93 1.21
N ILE A 36 -32.02 13.84 1.87
CA ILE A 36 -32.76 12.58 1.85
C ILE A 36 -34.16 12.71 2.44
N ASN A 37 -34.34 13.66 3.37
CA ASN A 37 -35.64 13.94 3.98
C ASN A 37 -36.62 14.61 3.02
N ASN A 38 -36.12 15.13 1.88
CA ASN A 38 -36.93 15.78 0.84
C ASN A 38 -37.21 14.86 -0.35
N VAL A 39 -36.96 13.55 -0.22
CA VAL A 39 -37.28 12.57 -1.25
C VAL A 39 -38.73 12.11 -1.09
N GLU A 40 -39.56 12.43 -2.08
CA GLU A 40 -40.95 11.98 -2.10
C GLU A 40 -41.05 10.52 -2.57
N ILE A 41 -41.85 9.73 -1.85
CA ILE A 41 -42.17 8.35 -2.24
C ILE A 41 -43.40 8.37 -3.13
N ILE A 42 -43.24 7.93 -4.38
CA ILE A 42 -44.31 7.85 -5.38
C ILE A 42 -44.59 6.39 -5.77
N SER A 43 -45.72 6.16 -6.44
CA SER A 43 -46.05 4.84 -6.98
C SER A 43 -45.17 4.46 -8.17
N PHE A 44 -45.01 3.17 -8.45
CA PHE A 44 -44.26 2.71 -9.62
C PHE A 44 -44.87 3.15 -10.95
N ASN A 45 -46.21 3.20 -11.04
CA ASN A 45 -46.92 3.66 -12.23
C ASN A 45 -46.67 5.14 -12.50
N GLU A 46 -46.66 5.96 -11.44
CA GLU A 46 -46.30 7.38 -11.54
C GLU A 46 -44.83 7.54 -11.95
N LEU A 47 -43.91 6.78 -11.35
CA LEU A 47 -42.49 6.79 -11.71
C LEU A 47 -42.28 6.44 -13.20
N LYS A 48 -43.05 5.49 -13.77
CA LYS A 48 -42.98 5.11 -15.20
C LYS A 48 -43.49 6.17 -16.16
N SER A 49 -44.37 7.07 -15.71
CA SER A 49 -44.98 8.10 -16.57
C SER A 49 -44.01 9.22 -16.97
N TYR A 50 -42.91 9.39 -16.22
CA TYR A 50 -41.87 10.38 -16.51
C TYR A 50 -40.89 9.92 -17.59
N LYS A 51 -40.47 10.86 -18.45
CA LYS A 51 -39.44 10.60 -19.46
C LYS A 51 -38.10 10.31 -18.80
N VAL A 52 -37.35 9.34 -19.30
CA VAL A 52 -36.01 9.02 -18.80
C VAL A 52 -35.01 10.00 -19.40
N GLY A 53 -34.30 10.73 -18.55
CA GLY A 53 -33.15 11.54 -18.93
C GLY A 53 -31.84 10.84 -18.61
N ASP A 54 -30.73 11.53 -18.91
CA ASP A 54 -29.40 11.03 -18.60
C ASP A 54 -29.22 10.82 -17.10
N THR A 55 -28.58 9.71 -16.73
CA THR A 55 -28.18 9.42 -15.35
C THR A 55 -27.24 10.50 -14.83
N LEU A 56 -27.57 11.08 -13.68
CA LEU A 56 -26.68 11.95 -12.94
C LEU A 56 -25.60 11.11 -12.30
N LYS A 57 -24.37 11.33 -12.76
CA LYS A 57 -23.15 10.73 -12.23
C LYS A 57 -22.12 11.81 -11.99
N VAL A 58 -21.56 11.86 -10.78
CA VAL A 58 -20.34 12.60 -10.52
C VAL A 58 -19.17 11.67 -10.75
N THR A 59 -18.51 11.80 -11.89
CA THR A 59 -17.15 11.31 -12.06
C THR A 59 -16.24 12.31 -11.36
N THR A 60 -15.65 11.91 -10.25
CA THR A 60 -14.71 12.70 -9.44
C THR A 60 -13.64 13.39 -10.29
N VAL A 61 -13.82 14.68 -10.58
CA VAL A 61 -12.76 15.59 -11.03
C VAL A 61 -13.01 16.96 -10.38
N THR A 62 -12.29 17.25 -9.32
CA THR A 62 -12.27 18.58 -8.69
C THR A 62 -11.55 19.57 -9.64
N LYS A 63 -12.37 20.36 -10.36
CA LYS A 63 -12.06 21.57 -11.15
C LYS A 63 -11.42 21.39 -12.54
N ILE A 64 -12.17 21.77 -13.58
CA ILE A 64 -11.70 21.93 -14.97
C ILE A 64 -11.15 23.36 -15.15
N ILE A 65 -9.86 23.50 -15.45
CA ILE A 65 -9.27 24.77 -15.94
C ILE A 65 -9.35 24.75 -17.47
N LYS A 66 -10.11 25.69 -18.04
CA LYS A 66 -10.37 25.77 -19.48
C LYS A 66 -9.07 26.10 -20.24
N GLY A 67 -8.67 25.25 -21.20
CA GLY A 67 -7.58 25.55 -22.15
C GLY A 67 -6.26 24.81 -21.96
N LYS A 68 -6.14 23.87 -21.02
CA LYS A 68 -4.99 22.95 -20.93
C LYS A 68 -5.48 21.50 -20.86
N ALA A 69 -4.77 20.58 -21.50
CA ALA A 69 -5.13 19.16 -21.43
C ALA A 69 -4.94 18.67 -19.97
N PRO A 70 -5.82 17.80 -19.43
CA PRO A 70 -5.69 17.31 -18.04
C PRO A 70 -4.32 16.67 -17.71
N LYS A 71 -3.62 16.15 -18.71
CA LYS A 71 -2.25 15.63 -18.59
C LYS A 71 -1.22 16.73 -18.25
N GLU A 72 -1.45 17.97 -18.67
CA GLU A 72 -0.51 19.11 -18.56
C GLU A 72 -0.68 19.93 -17.27
N LEU A 73 -1.79 19.71 -16.53
CA LEU A 73 -2.13 20.50 -15.34
C LEU A 73 -1.77 19.80 -14.02
N PHE A 74 -1.62 18.47 -14.02
CA PHE A 74 -1.63 17.71 -12.76
C PHE A 74 -0.42 16.78 -12.56
N TYR A 75 0.44 16.57 -13.56
CA TYR A 75 1.54 15.61 -13.45
C TYR A 75 2.73 16.00 -14.34
N PRO A 76 3.94 16.28 -13.80
CA PRO A 76 5.15 16.23 -14.61
C PRO A 76 5.48 14.78 -15.00
N ASP A 77 5.93 14.58 -16.25
CA ASP A 77 6.16 13.30 -16.93
C ASP A 77 7.41 12.52 -16.47
N LYS A 78 7.98 12.77 -15.28
CA LYS A 78 9.21 12.09 -14.86
C LYS A 78 9.04 11.36 -13.53
N PRO A 79 9.47 10.08 -13.41
CA PRO A 79 9.69 9.48 -12.10
C PRO A 79 10.82 10.27 -11.40
N GLU A 80 10.53 10.83 -10.23
CA GLU A 80 11.45 11.75 -9.52
C GLU A 80 12.42 11.07 -8.56
N VAL A 81 12.48 9.73 -8.49
CA VAL A 81 13.40 9.07 -7.56
C VAL A 81 14.07 7.84 -8.18
N PRO A 82 15.41 7.71 -8.11
CA PRO A 82 16.11 6.50 -8.55
C PRO A 82 15.65 5.27 -7.76
N VAL A 83 15.64 4.11 -8.43
CA VAL A 83 15.27 2.82 -7.82
C VAL A 83 16.30 2.48 -6.75
N ARG A 84 15.88 2.41 -5.49
CA ARG A 84 16.75 2.04 -4.37
C ARG A 84 16.97 0.53 -4.41
N LYS A 85 18.22 0.09 -4.24
CA LYS A 85 18.51 -1.33 -4.07
C LYS A 85 18.45 -1.69 -2.60
N MET A 86 17.43 -2.46 -2.21
CA MET A 86 17.16 -2.77 -0.81
C MET A 86 16.72 -4.23 -0.63
N THR A 87 17.45 -4.95 0.19
CA THR A 87 17.13 -6.29 0.67
C THR A 87 16.75 -6.18 2.15
N VAL A 88 15.52 -6.57 2.50
CA VAL A 88 14.95 -6.32 3.84
C VAL A 88 14.67 -7.64 4.54
N LEU A 89 15.19 -7.81 5.76
CA LEU A 89 14.59 -8.79 6.67
C LEU A 89 13.37 -8.12 7.32
N GLY A 90 12.19 -8.56 6.91
CA GLY A 90 10.90 -8.18 7.48
C GLY A 90 10.68 -8.85 8.82
N THR A 91 10.02 -8.14 9.75
CA THR A 91 9.61 -8.63 11.07
C THR A 91 10.76 -9.20 11.91
N VAL A 92 11.85 -8.42 12.02
CA VAL A 92 13.03 -8.80 12.80
C VAL A 92 12.72 -8.78 14.29
N LEU A 93 12.77 -9.95 14.92
CA LEU A 93 12.86 -10.06 16.37
C LEU A 93 14.29 -9.82 16.83
N ASN A 94 14.42 -9.24 18.02
CA ASN A 94 15.70 -9.09 18.70
C ASN A 94 16.49 -10.43 18.69
N GLY A 95 17.76 -10.38 18.27
CA GLY A 95 18.64 -11.53 18.15
C GLY A 95 18.76 -12.10 16.73
N CYS A 96 18.07 -11.51 15.74
CA CYS A 96 18.15 -11.91 14.34
C CYS A 96 19.10 -11.03 13.50
N GLU A 97 19.77 -10.03 14.10
CA GLU A 97 20.60 -9.05 13.40
C GLU A 97 21.81 -9.68 12.73
N HIS A 98 22.48 -10.61 13.42
CA HIS A 98 23.59 -11.38 12.85
C HIS A 98 23.14 -12.24 11.67
N VAL A 99 21.96 -12.85 11.75
CA VAL A 99 21.39 -13.65 10.65
C VAL A 99 21.05 -12.72 9.48
N ALA A 100 20.44 -11.57 9.74
CA ALA A 100 20.15 -10.57 8.70
C ALA A 100 21.42 -10.13 7.97
N ALA A 101 22.49 -9.84 8.71
CA ALA A 101 23.78 -9.48 8.13
C ALA A 101 24.39 -10.64 7.32
N ASP A 102 24.39 -11.85 7.86
CA ASP A 102 24.95 -13.03 7.21
C ASP A 102 24.22 -13.39 5.90
N ILE A 103 22.89 -13.28 5.87
CA ILE A 103 22.11 -13.52 4.64
C ILE A 103 22.22 -12.37 3.62
N GLY A 104 22.96 -11.30 3.94
CA GLY A 104 23.18 -10.17 3.04
C GLY A 104 22.00 -9.19 2.98
N CYS A 105 21.17 -9.12 4.02
CA CYS A 105 20.18 -8.06 4.14
C CYS A 105 20.89 -6.72 4.36
N THR A 106 20.54 -5.74 3.53
CA THR A 106 21.01 -4.34 3.66
C THR A 106 20.20 -3.60 4.71
N HIS A 107 18.94 -4.00 4.90
CA HIS A 107 18.00 -3.37 5.79
C HIS A 107 17.30 -4.36 6.73
N ILE A 108 16.93 -3.87 7.92
CA ILE A 108 15.96 -4.53 8.80
C ILE A 108 14.79 -3.59 9.09
N ILE A 109 13.64 -4.18 9.39
CA ILE A 109 12.46 -3.45 9.87
C ILE A 109 11.83 -4.17 11.06
N GLY A 110 11.58 -3.42 12.14
CA GLY A 110 10.84 -3.89 13.30
C GLY A 110 9.33 -3.64 13.16
N ASN A 111 8.51 -4.53 13.70
CA ASN A 111 7.04 -4.44 13.65
C ASN A 111 6.43 -4.41 15.07
N GLY A 112 5.11 -4.55 15.18
CA GLY A 112 4.35 -4.55 16.42
C GLY A 112 4.59 -5.78 17.30
N TYR A 113 5.39 -6.77 16.86
CA TYR A 113 5.85 -7.89 17.68
C TYR A 113 7.25 -7.67 18.26
N GLY A 114 7.99 -6.66 17.80
CA GLY A 114 9.37 -6.48 18.23
C GLY A 114 10.08 -5.42 17.42
N TRP A 115 10.96 -4.69 18.10
CA TRP A 115 12.03 -3.98 17.42
C TRP A 115 13.26 -4.90 17.42
N GLY A 116 13.97 -4.94 16.28
CA GLY A 116 15.34 -5.44 16.27
C GLY A 116 16.26 -4.54 17.09
N ASP A 117 17.43 -5.06 17.41
CA ASP A 117 18.54 -4.28 17.95
C ASP A 117 19.18 -3.44 16.83
N TYR A 118 18.63 -2.24 16.63
CA TYR A 118 19.10 -1.32 15.60
C TYR A 118 20.55 -0.86 15.81
N ASP A 119 21.02 -0.84 17.06
CA ASP A 119 22.39 -0.45 17.39
C ASP A 119 23.35 -1.56 16.93
N LEU A 120 23.04 -2.83 17.24
CA LEU A 120 23.81 -3.99 16.78
C LEU A 120 23.83 -4.10 15.24
N PHE A 121 22.68 -3.93 14.57
CA PHE A 121 22.66 -4.04 13.11
C PHE A 121 23.48 -2.93 12.43
N GLU A 122 23.51 -1.72 13.01
CA GLU A 122 24.40 -0.65 12.56
C GLU A 122 25.88 -1.00 12.75
N GLU A 123 26.26 -1.67 13.84
CA GLU A 123 27.63 -2.18 14.05
C GLU A 123 28.02 -3.22 13.01
N LEU A 124 27.07 -4.05 12.58
CA LEU A 124 27.22 -5.03 11.49
C LEU A 124 27.22 -4.39 10.09
N GLY A 125 27.10 -3.07 9.98
CA GLY A 125 27.14 -2.32 8.73
C GLY A 125 25.80 -2.23 7.99
N GLY A 126 24.72 -2.70 8.60
CA GLY A 126 23.37 -2.63 8.07
C GLY A 126 22.66 -1.32 8.40
N LYS A 127 21.47 -1.13 7.79
CA LYS A 127 20.60 0.01 8.03
C LYS A 127 19.24 -0.42 8.59
N SER A 128 18.71 0.30 9.56
CA SER A 128 17.42 0.01 10.17
C SER A 128 16.36 0.98 9.66
N ILE A 129 15.22 0.46 9.20
CA ILE A 129 14.02 1.24 8.98
C ILE A 129 13.38 1.45 10.36
N ILE A 130 13.47 2.68 10.87
CA ILE A 130 13.19 2.99 12.27
C ILE A 130 11.68 3.07 12.50
N ASN A 131 11.17 2.18 13.35
CA ASN A 131 9.77 2.24 13.79
C ASN A 131 9.53 3.48 14.69
N LEU A 132 8.52 4.25 14.31
CA LEU A 132 8.06 5.49 14.94
C LEU A 132 6.85 5.28 15.86
N LYS A 133 6.39 4.03 16.05
CA LYS A 133 5.43 3.66 17.10
C LYS A 133 6.13 3.00 18.29
N PRO A 134 5.86 3.44 19.55
CA PRO A 134 6.32 2.75 20.76
C PRO A 134 5.85 1.29 20.80
N TYR A 135 6.68 0.39 21.34
CA TYR A 135 6.41 -1.05 21.40
C TYR A 135 5.06 -1.39 22.08
N ASP A 136 4.75 -0.78 23.23
CA ASP A 136 3.55 -1.09 24.02
C ASP A 136 2.39 -0.09 23.84
N ALA A 137 2.47 0.83 22.87
CA ALA A 137 1.42 1.82 22.65
C ALA A 137 0.51 1.39 21.51
N SER A 138 -0.77 1.76 21.54
CA SER A 138 -1.67 1.61 20.38
C SER A 138 -1.39 2.66 19.30
N ALA A 139 -0.94 3.87 19.68
CA ALA A 139 -0.59 4.95 18.77
C ALA A 139 0.61 5.77 19.29
N PRO A 140 1.49 6.28 18.42
CA PRO A 140 2.56 7.18 18.83
C PRO A 140 2.07 8.59 19.15
N THR A 141 2.73 9.25 20.09
CA THR A 141 2.57 10.70 20.29
C THR A 141 3.49 11.48 19.34
N LYS A 142 3.13 12.73 19.05
CA LYS A 142 3.97 13.63 18.24
C LYS A 142 5.36 13.83 18.86
N GLU A 143 5.42 13.89 20.18
CA GLU A 143 6.67 14.06 20.93
C GLU A 143 7.55 12.82 20.81
N PHE A 144 6.97 11.62 20.93
CA PHE A 144 7.70 10.38 20.72
C PHE A 144 8.32 10.32 19.33
N ILE A 145 7.53 10.60 18.28
CA ILE A 145 8.01 10.61 16.89
C ILE A 145 9.19 11.58 16.75
N LYS A 146 9.05 12.82 17.23
CA LYS A 146 10.11 13.83 17.14
C LYS A 146 11.39 13.36 17.84
N LYS A 147 11.29 12.90 19.09
CA LYS A 147 12.43 12.42 19.88
C LYS A 147 13.09 11.21 19.22
N ARG A 148 12.30 10.30 18.63
CA ARG A 148 12.81 9.13 17.92
C ARG A 148 13.55 9.53 16.65
N MET A 149 13.00 10.46 15.88
CA MET A 149 13.67 11.00 14.69
C MET A 149 14.97 11.73 15.06
N ASP A 150 14.96 12.58 16.09
CA ASP A 150 16.15 13.30 16.57
C ASP A 150 17.29 12.34 16.97
N LYS A 151 16.95 11.20 17.57
CA LYS A 151 17.94 10.18 17.94
C LYS A 151 18.60 9.54 16.71
N TRP A 152 17.85 9.29 15.64
CA TRP A 152 18.27 8.38 14.58
C TRP A 152 18.67 9.05 13.27
N ILE A 153 18.14 10.23 12.94
CA ILE A 153 18.28 10.84 11.61
C ILE A 153 19.73 11.03 11.15
N ASN A 154 20.66 11.27 12.07
CA ASN A 154 22.07 11.49 11.75
C ASN A 154 22.95 10.23 11.94
N ARG A 155 22.35 9.08 12.26
CA ARG A 155 23.08 7.82 12.45
C ARG A 155 23.31 7.15 11.10
N ARG A 156 24.50 6.58 10.89
CA ARG A 156 24.82 5.84 9.65
C ARG A 156 23.89 4.63 9.46
N GLY A 157 23.40 4.07 10.56
CA GLY A 157 22.45 2.97 10.58
C GLY A 157 20.99 3.39 10.32
N CYS A 158 20.67 4.65 10.07
CA CYS A 158 19.32 5.03 9.66
C CYS A 158 19.08 4.66 8.19
N GLY A 159 18.11 3.76 7.95
CA GLY A 159 17.71 3.31 6.62
C GLY A 159 16.33 3.82 6.19
N GLY A 160 15.72 4.68 7.00
CA GLY A 160 14.37 5.19 6.76
C GLY A 160 13.46 5.12 7.96
N TRP A 161 12.19 5.35 7.70
CA TRP A 161 11.16 5.56 8.71
C TRP A 161 9.97 4.67 8.43
N TRP A 162 9.40 4.15 9.49
CA TRP A 162 8.24 3.29 9.44
C TRP A 162 7.37 3.59 10.64
N CYS A 163 6.07 3.35 10.56
CA CYS A 163 5.24 3.36 11.75
C CYS A 163 4.25 2.20 11.68
N ASP A 164 4.48 1.19 12.52
CA ASP A 164 3.54 0.09 12.67
C ASP A 164 2.40 0.56 13.57
N ASP A 165 1.39 1.24 13.03
CA ASP A 165 0.19 1.66 13.76
C ASP A 165 -0.62 0.50 14.35
N GLY A 166 -0.21 -0.77 14.18
CA GLY A 166 -0.94 -1.93 14.69
C GLY A 166 -2.17 -2.25 13.84
N ILE A 167 -2.40 -1.43 12.82
CA ILE A 167 -3.22 -1.74 11.67
C ILE A 167 -2.22 -2.18 10.62
N ARG A 168 -1.63 -3.34 10.89
CA ARG A 168 -0.99 -4.07 9.81
C ARG A 168 -2.01 -4.18 8.70
N GLY A 169 -1.57 -3.93 7.47
CA GLY A 169 -2.22 -4.58 6.34
C GLY A 169 -2.29 -6.11 6.52
N GLU A 170 -1.52 -6.73 7.44
CA GLU A 170 -1.45 -8.18 7.61
C GLU A 170 -2.79 -8.87 7.88
N GLU A 171 -3.66 -8.40 8.80
CA GLU A 171 -4.86 -9.18 9.17
C GLU A 171 -6.05 -8.27 9.59
N PRO A 172 -6.87 -7.80 8.63
CA PRO A 172 -8.00 -6.89 8.87
C PRO A 172 -9.19 -7.51 9.61
N ASP A 173 -9.10 -8.79 9.98
CA ASP A 173 -10.16 -9.63 10.55
C ASP A 173 -10.66 -9.11 11.90
N GLY A 174 -9.86 -8.27 12.57
CA GLY A 174 -10.13 -7.79 13.92
C GLY A 174 -10.87 -6.44 14.04
N GLN A 175 -11.07 -5.67 12.96
CA GLN A 175 -11.65 -4.32 13.06
C GLN A 175 -12.78 -4.03 12.05
N PRO A 176 -13.86 -3.33 12.46
CA PRO A 176 -14.91 -2.91 11.54
C PRO A 176 -14.41 -1.80 10.62
N TRP A 177 -14.21 -2.14 9.34
CA TRP A 177 -13.80 -1.19 8.31
C TRP A 177 -14.98 -0.35 7.82
N THR A 178 -15.14 0.85 8.38
CA THR A 178 -16.03 1.87 7.84
C THR A 178 -15.25 2.81 6.92
N LYS A 179 -15.98 3.57 6.08
CA LYS A 179 -15.37 4.60 5.22
C LYS A 179 -14.64 5.65 6.06
N GLU A 180 -15.25 6.04 7.18
CA GLU A 180 -14.74 7.04 8.11
C GLU A 180 -13.41 6.58 8.73
N HIS A 181 -13.32 5.31 9.13
CA HIS A 181 -12.07 4.76 9.67
C HIS A 181 -10.96 4.76 8.62
N ALA A 182 -11.25 4.40 7.37
CA ALA A 182 -10.28 4.46 6.29
C ALA A 182 -9.79 5.89 5.99
N GLU A 183 -10.68 6.89 6.08
CA GLU A 183 -10.32 8.31 5.93
C GLU A 183 -9.45 8.81 7.08
N GLU A 184 -9.77 8.41 8.32
CA GLU A 184 -8.96 8.72 9.51
C GLU A 184 -7.54 8.16 9.37
N GLN A 185 -7.41 6.88 8.99
CA GLN A 185 -6.10 6.24 8.78
C GLN A 185 -5.30 6.92 7.68
N LEU A 186 -5.95 7.31 6.58
CA LEU A 186 -5.29 8.07 5.52
C LEU A 186 -4.80 9.44 6.03
N GLY A 187 -5.63 10.15 6.80
CA GLY A 187 -5.26 11.43 7.41
C GLY A 187 -4.04 11.31 8.31
N TRP A 188 -3.99 10.25 9.12
CA TRP A 188 -2.87 9.96 10.01
C TRP A 188 -1.58 9.62 9.23
N ARG A 189 -1.64 8.74 8.22
CA ARG A 189 -0.48 8.40 7.38
C ARG A 189 0.07 9.61 6.62
N ARG A 190 -0.80 10.46 6.09
CA ARG A 190 -0.40 11.72 5.44
C ARG A 190 0.28 12.67 6.41
N TRP A 191 -0.27 12.80 7.62
CA TRP A 191 0.33 13.61 8.67
C TRP A 191 1.71 13.10 9.07
N LEU A 192 1.87 11.78 9.23
CA LEU A 192 3.15 11.14 9.53
C LEU A 192 4.16 11.40 8.42
N TYR A 193 3.81 11.09 7.16
CA TYR A 193 4.67 11.31 6.01
C TYR A 193 5.14 12.77 5.93
N LYS A 194 4.20 13.72 6.10
CA LYS A 194 4.51 15.15 6.12
C LYS A 194 5.51 15.51 7.22
N ILE A 195 5.29 15.06 8.45
CA ILE A 195 6.20 15.37 9.55
C ILE A 195 7.58 14.78 9.32
N VAL A 196 7.64 13.56 8.80
CA VAL A 196 8.91 12.93 8.47
C VAL A 196 9.62 13.76 7.41
N ARG A 197 8.95 14.12 6.31
CA ARG A 197 9.56 14.91 5.23
C ARG A 197 9.95 16.34 5.63
N ASP A 198 9.16 16.96 6.51
CA ASP A 198 9.47 18.30 7.03
C ASP A 198 10.75 18.29 7.89
N LYS A 199 11.08 17.16 8.54
CA LYS A 199 12.25 17.02 9.42
C LYS A 199 13.44 16.30 8.77
N ASP A 200 13.16 15.33 7.93
CA ASP A 200 14.09 14.53 7.15
C ASP A 200 13.69 14.60 5.67
N PRO A 201 14.23 15.56 4.90
CA PRO A 201 13.91 15.69 3.49
C PRO A 201 14.62 14.64 2.61
N ASP A 202 15.55 13.85 3.15
CA ASP A 202 16.29 12.84 2.38
C ASP A 202 15.44 11.59 2.15
N SER A 203 14.51 11.70 1.19
CA SER A 203 13.64 10.58 0.81
C SER A 203 14.41 9.46 0.10
N ILE A 204 15.63 9.71 -0.38
CA ILE A 204 16.45 8.71 -1.08
C ILE A 204 17.07 7.76 -0.07
N ASN A 205 17.81 8.28 0.91
CA ASN A 205 18.53 7.46 1.89
C ASN A 205 17.67 7.09 3.10
N HIS A 206 16.69 7.92 3.46
CA HIS A 206 15.79 7.68 4.59
C HIS A 206 14.32 7.66 4.13
N PRO A 207 13.89 6.71 3.29
CA PRO A 207 12.51 6.63 2.81
C PRO A 207 11.51 6.42 3.95
N VAL A 208 10.28 6.92 3.78
CA VAL A 208 9.13 6.46 4.56
C VAL A 208 8.62 5.18 3.91
N VAL A 209 8.54 4.12 4.70
CA VAL A 209 8.14 2.79 4.27
C VAL A 209 6.74 2.48 4.81
N GLU A 210 5.89 1.91 3.96
CA GLU A 210 4.60 1.31 4.32
C GLU A 210 4.56 -0.15 3.83
N GLN A 211 3.79 -1.03 4.48
CA GLN A 211 3.62 -2.44 4.10
C GLN A 211 2.15 -2.66 3.80
N PHE A 212 1.87 -3.29 2.66
CA PHE A 212 0.53 -3.65 2.26
C PHE A 212 0.45 -5.16 2.05
N ASN A 213 -0.57 -5.78 2.64
CA ASN A 213 -0.89 -7.17 2.39
C ASN A 213 -1.82 -7.29 1.19
N MET A 214 -1.53 -8.25 0.33
CA MET A 214 -2.28 -8.56 -0.87
C MET A 214 -3.35 -9.64 -0.67
N THR A 215 -3.55 -10.17 0.54
CA THR A 215 -4.58 -11.19 0.80
C THR A 215 -6.00 -10.61 0.76
N GLU A 216 -6.64 -10.71 -0.41
CA GLU A 216 -8.05 -11.03 -0.72
C GLU A 216 -9.21 -10.62 0.23
N GLN A 217 -9.05 -9.61 1.08
CA GLN A 217 -10.14 -9.11 1.92
C GLN A 217 -10.64 -7.74 1.47
N GLY A 218 -9.94 -7.07 0.56
CA GLY A 218 -10.16 -5.66 0.28
C GLY A 218 -11.33 -5.30 -0.62
N VAL A 219 -12.57 -5.70 -0.34
CA VAL A 219 -13.76 -4.95 -0.80
C VAL A 219 -14.87 -5.00 0.24
N VAL A 220 -15.10 -3.89 0.94
CA VAL A 220 -16.36 -3.61 1.65
C VAL A 220 -17.01 -2.43 0.93
N ALA A 221 -18.18 -2.67 0.33
CA ALA A 221 -18.97 -1.62 -0.34
C ALA A 221 -18.22 -0.81 -1.43
N GLY A 222 -17.31 -1.44 -2.18
CA GLY A 222 -16.55 -0.77 -3.24
C GLY A 222 -15.34 0.05 -2.76
N ALA A 223 -15.08 0.09 -1.46
CA ALA A 223 -13.81 0.52 -0.89
C ALA A 223 -12.97 -0.71 -0.56
N TRP A 224 -11.68 -0.68 -0.86
CA TRP A 224 -10.79 -1.70 -0.34
C TRP A 224 -10.74 -1.63 1.19
N ARG A 225 -10.58 -2.77 1.88
CA ARG A 225 -10.45 -2.81 3.35
C ARG A 225 -9.28 -1.96 3.85
N SER A 226 -8.28 -1.70 3.01
CA SER A 226 -7.20 -0.72 3.26
C SER A 226 -7.57 0.75 2.93
N GLY A 227 -8.80 1.03 2.51
CA GLY A 227 -9.28 2.34 2.05
C GLY A 227 -8.92 2.70 0.59
N TRP A 228 -8.47 1.73 -0.20
CA TRP A 228 -7.66 2.01 -1.40
C TRP A 228 -8.34 2.50 -2.67
N LYS A 229 -9.60 2.19 -2.94
CA LYS A 229 -10.20 2.52 -4.25
C LYS A 229 -10.31 4.03 -4.53
N GLY A 230 -10.12 4.88 -3.50
CA GLY A 230 -10.07 6.34 -3.61
C GLY A 230 -8.69 6.98 -3.37
N GLN A 231 -7.64 6.21 -3.05
CA GLN A 231 -6.32 6.76 -2.67
C GLN A 231 -5.43 7.16 -3.88
N TYR A 232 -5.87 6.83 -5.09
CA TYR A 232 -5.05 6.93 -6.31
C TYR A 232 -5.25 8.18 -7.14
N SER A 233 -6.32 8.93 -6.88
CA SER A 233 -6.58 10.20 -7.54
C SER A 233 -6.01 11.40 -6.79
N GLU A 234 -5.53 11.24 -5.55
CA GLU A 234 -5.39 12.40 -4.66
C GLU A 234 -4.06 12.50 -3.93
N ASN A 235 -3.30 13.48 -4.39
CA ASN A 235 -2.38 14.30 -3.60
C ASN A 235 -2.82 14.40 -2.12
N PRO A 236 -1.99 14.09 -1.10
CA PRO A 236 -0.55 13.73 -1.14
C PRO A 236 -0.22 12.24 -0.91
N MET A 237 1.02 11.87 -1.29
CA MET A 237 1.68 10.59 -1.02
C MET A 237 1.78 10.29 0.47
N THR A 238 1.81 9.00 0.83
CA THR A 238 1.94 8.52 2.21
C THR A 238 3.26 7.80 2.50
N CYS A 239 3.99 7.39 1.45
CA CYS A 239 5.28 6.72 1.57
C CYS A 239 6.15 6.95 0.33
N ASP A 240 7.44 6.64 0.45
CA ASP A 240 8.43 6.64 -0.63
C ASP A 240 8.68 5.20 -1.14
N VAL A 241 8.53 4.22 -0.25
CA VAL A 241 8.71 2.79 -0.52
C VAL A 241 7.53 2.02 0.04
N ASN A 242 7.11 1.00 -0.72
CA ASN A 242 6.08 0.07 -0.30
C ASN A 242 6.57 -1.38 -0.27
N LEU A 243 6.36 -2.05 0.86
CA LEU A 243 6.61 -3.47 1.02
C LEU A 243 5.32 -4.25 0.71
N TRP A 244 5.31 -5.05 -0.36
CA TRP A 244 4.12 -5.79 -0.78
C TRP A 244 4.14 -7.22 -0.29
N THR A 245 3.37 -7.52 0.74
CA THR A 245 3.24 -8.87 1.23
C THR A 245 2.31 -9.66 0.31
N CYS A 246 2.90 -10.58 -0.45
CA CYS A 246 2.17 -11.48 -1.32
C CYS A 246 2.25 -12.90 -0.73
N TYR A 247 1.15 -13.35 -0.14
CA TYR A 247 1.00 -14.73 0.33
C TYR A 247 0.57 -15.62 -0.85
N THR A 248 1.42 -15.78 -1.85
CA THR A 248 1.17 -16.69 -2.98
C THR A 248 1.47 -18.16 -2.60
N ALA A 249 1.19 -18.50 -1.35
CA ALA A 249 1.50 -19.77 -0.71
C ALA A 249 0.61 -20.88 -1.25
N GLY A 250 1.22 -22.01 -1.64
CA GLY A 250 0.46 -23.23 -1.98
C GLY A 250 0.05 -23.39 -3.44
N GLU A 251 0.51 -22.52 -4.35
CA GLU A 251 0.20 -22.59 -5.78
C GLU A 251 0.88 -23.79 -6.50
N GLY A 252 1.79 -24.50 -5.83
CA GLY A 252 2.35 -25.81 -6.24
C GLY A 252 3.23 -25.83 -7.50
N THR A 253 3.25 -24.75 -8.30
CA THR A 253 4.03 -24.62 -9.55
C THR A 253 4.50 -23.16 -9.79
N ALA A 254 5.55 -22.93 -10.60
CA ALA A 254 6.00 -21.57 -10.96
C ALA A 254 4.93 -20.79 -11.71
N ASP A 255 4.23 -21.46 -12.63
CA ASP A 255 3.22 -20.81 -13.45
C ASP A 255 2.08 -20.32 -12.56
N ALA A 256 1.59 -21.15 -11.64
CA ALA A 256 0.55 -20.73 -10.71
C ALA A 256 1.03 -19.60 -9.77
N MET A 257 2.27 -19.67 -9.27
CA MET A 257 2.88 -18.56 -8.52
C MET A 257 2.94 -17.27 -9.36
N TYR A 258 3.39 -17.35 -10.61
CA TYR A 258 3.48 -16.21 -11.52
C TYR A 258 2.09 -15.61 -11.78
N GLN A 259 1.10 -16.45 -12.09
CA GLN A 259 -0.27 -16.00 -12.35
C GLN A 259 -0.87 -15.33 -11.11
N SER A 260 -0.64 -15.90 -9.92
CA SER A 260 -1.09 -15.31 -8.65
C SER A 260 -0.43 -13.95 -8.43
N GLN A 261 0.91 -13.85 -8.55
CA GLN A 261 1.65 -12.58 -8.43
C GLN A 261 1.24 -11.54 -9.48
N SER A 262 1.05 -11.95 -10.74
CA SER A 262 0.60 -11.06 -11.82
C SER A 262 -0.81 -10.55 -11.57
N LYS A 263 -1.75 -11.43 -11.18
CA LYS A 263 -3.12 -11.03 -10.82
C LYS A 263 -3.11 -9.98 -9.71
N TRP A 264 -2.28 -10.16 -8.69
CA TRP A 264 -2.13 -9.21 -7.59
C TRP A 264 -1.49 -7.89 -8.03
N TYR A 265 -0.56 -7.94 -8.97
CA TYR A 265 0.05 -6.75 -9.53
C TYR A 265 -0.92 -5.96 -10.44
N ASP A 266 -1.70 -6.65 -11.27
CA ASP A 266 -2.61 -6.04 -12.24
C ASP A 266 -3.80 -5.31 -11.59
N VAL A 267 -4.16 -5.66 -10.35
CA VAL A 267 -5.18 -4.93 -9.59
C VAL A 267 -4.65 -3.60 -9.03
N PHE A 268 -3.35 -3.33 -9.16
CA PHE A 268 -2.69 -2.15 -8.64
C PHE A 268 -2.58 -1.01 -9.67
N PRO A 269 -2.84 0.25 -9.31
CA PRO A 269 -2.78 1.34 -10.27
C PRO A 269 -1.36 1.73 -10.68
N ASP A 270 -1.02 1.50 -11.95
CA ASP A 270 0.28 1.82 -12.58
C ASP A 270 0.85 3.20 -12.23
N LYS A 271 0.00 4.21 -12.06
CA LYS A 271 0.44 5.60 -11.79
C LYS A 271 1.05 5.79 -10.41
N TYR A 272 0.59 5.04 -9.40
CA TYR A 272 1.18 5.10 -8.05
C TYR A 272 2.53 4.38 -8.02
N MET A 273 2.63 3.28 -8.75
CA MET A 273 3.84 2.46 -8.89
C MET A 273 5.01 3.21 -9.56
N LYS A 274 4.72 4.32 -10.26
CA LYS A 274 5.75 5.20 -10.85
C LYS A 274 6.29 6.26 -9.88
N LYS A 275 5.66 6.45 -8.72
CA LYS A 275 6.05 7.45 -7.70
C LYS A 275 6.56 6.84 -6.40
N VAL A 276 5.98 5.70 -6.03
CA VAL A 276 6.39 4.91 -4.87
C VAL A 276 7.14 3.70 -5.36
N GLN A 277 8.32 3.47 -4.80
CA GLN A 277 9.08 2.28 -5.13
C GLN A 277 8.42 1.05 -4.51
N LEU A 278 8.25 0.00 -5.30
CA LEU A 278 7.70 -1.25 -4.83
C LEU A 278 8.80 -2.26 -4.51
N ILE A 279 8.68 -2.90 -3.36
CA ILE A 279 9.54 -3.99 -2.92
C ILE A 279 8.64 -5.17 -2.54
N PRO A 280 8.61 -6.24 -3.32
CA PRO A 280 7.86 -7.42 -2.98
C PRO A 280 8.39 -8.05 -1.69
N GLN A 281 7.47 -8.56 -0.88
CA GLN A 281 7.73 -9.25 0.36
C GLN A 281 7.19 -10.68 0.26
N ILE A 282 8.03 -11.66 0.55
CA ILE A 282 7.71 -13.08 0.44
C ILE A 282 7.83 -13.80 1.78
N SER A 283 6.91 -14.75 2.01
CA SER A 283 6.99 -15.64 3.18
C SER A 283 7.99 -16.74 2.90
N VAL A 284 9.09 -16.80 3.64
CA VAL A 284 10.08 -17.87 3.47
C VAL A 284 9.47 -19.23 3.80
N GLU A 285 8.44 -19.29 4.65
CA GLU A 285 7.67 -20.50 4.98
C GLU A 285 7.04 -21.19 3.76
N HIS A 286 6.85 -20.45 2.68
CA HIS A 286 6.13 -20.94 1.49
C HIS A 286 7.02 -21.12 0.25
N TYR A 287 8.31 -20.74 0.33
CA TYR A 287 9.23 -20.71 -0.83
C TYR A 287 10.58 -21.41 -0.60
N TRP A 288 10.67 -22.30 0.39
CA TRP A 288 11.93 -22.93 0.78
C TRP A 288 12.26 -24.25 0.07
N GLU A 289 11.39 -24.79 -0.79
CA GLU A 289 11.68 -26.06 -1.48
C GLU A 289 12.87 -25.90 -2.47
N HIS A 290 13.92 -26.71 -2.27
CA HIS A 290 15.26 -26.56 -2.88
C HIS A 290 15.37 -26.88 -4.37
N SER A 291 14.34 -27.44 -4.99
CA SER A 291 14.40 -27.84 -6.39
C SER A 291 13.16 -27.37 -7.13
N GLY A 292 13.36 -26.33 -7.94
CA GLY A 292 12.43 -25.97 -9.00
C GLY A 292 11.75 -24.62 -8.82
N ASP A 293 10.55 -24.62 -9.36
CA ASP A 293 9.80 -23.47 -9.81
C ASP A 293 9.03 -22.75 -8.69
N ASN A 294 9.09 -23.28 -7.46
CA ASN A 294 8.50 -22.72 -6.24
C ASN A 294 9.56 -22.38 -5.18
N SER A 295 10.51 -21.52 -5.54
CA SER A 295 11.66 -21.11 -4.69
C SER A 295 11.76 -19.59 -4.54
N ILE A 296 12.53 -19.11 -3.56
CA ILE A 296 12.86 -17.68 -3.38
C ILE A 296 13.43 -17.07 -4.68
N ALA A 297 14.28 -17.81 -5.38
CA ALA A 297 14.83 -17.38 -6.67
C ALA A 297 13.77 -17.31 -7.77
N ALA A 298 12.85 -18.28 -7.83
CA ALA A 298 11.74 -18.24 -8.78
C ALA A 298 10.78 -17.06 -8.50
N ALA A 299 10.46 -16.79 -7.23
CA ALA A 299 9.67 -15.63 -6.84
C ALA A 299 10.34 -14.31 -7.26
N TYR A 300 11.66 -14.16 -7.04
CA TYR A 300 12.40 -12.99 -7.50
C TYR A 300 12.37 -12.83 -9.03
N ARG A 301 12.61 -13.92 -9.79
CA ARG A 301 12.52 -13.91 -11.26
C ARG A 301 11.13 -13.50 -11.76
N ASN A 302 10.07 -14.01 -11.15
CA ASN A 302 8.70 -13.67 -11.50
C ASN A 302 8.43 -12.19 -11.24
N TRP A 303 8.78 -11.66 -10.07
CA TRP A 303 8.61 -10.23 -9.77
C TRP A 303 9.41 -9.34 -10.71
N LYS A 304 10.66 -9.72 -11.03
CA LYS A 304 11.49 -9.01 -12.01
C LYS A 304 10.79 -8.95 -13.38
N LYS A 305 10.23 -10.07 -13.83
CA LYS A 305 9.47 -10.15 -15.09
C LYS A 305 8.19 -9.31 -15.04
N ILE A 306 7.40 -9.42 -13.98
CA ILE A 306 6.16 -8.66 -13.79
C ILE A 306 6.47 -7.16 -13.83
N MET A 307 7.40 -6.67 -13.02
CA MET A 307 7.77 -5.25 -13.01
C MET A 307 8.29 -4.77 -14.36
N SER A 308 9.15 -5.57 -15.02
CA SER A 308 9.68 -5.24 -16.35
C SER A 308 8.57 -5.14 -17.40
N ASN A 309 7.55 -5.99 -17.35
CA ASN A 309 6.41 -5.93 -18.28
C ASN A 309 5.62 -4.62 -18.15
N HIS A 310 5.70 -3.94 -17.00
CA HIS A 310 5.09 -2.63 -16.75
C HIS A 310 6.08 -1.46 -16.83
N GLY A 311 7.28 -1.70 -17.36
CA GLY A 311 8.32 -0.67 -17.50
C GLY A 311 8.90 -0.18 -16.17
N LEU A 312 8.83 -1.00 -15.12
CA LEU A 312 9.41 -0.75 -13.82
C LEU A 312 10.64 -1.64 -13.61
N GLN A 313 11.52 -1.23 -12.69
CA GLN A 313 12.66 -2.03 -12.26
C GLN A 313 12.42 -2.52 -10.83
N ILE A 314 12.76 -3.79 -10.58
CA ILE A 314 12.76 -4.33 -9.22
C ILE A 314 13.87 -3.69 -8.39
N GLY A 315 13.47 -3.05 -7.30
CA GLY A 315 14.40 -2.42 -6.37
C GLY A 315 14.84 -3.33 -5.23
N GLY A 316 14.16 -4.44 -4.99
CA GLY A 316 14.43 -5.21 -3.78
C GLY A 316 13.55 -6.41 -3.57
N MET A 317 13.83 -7.09 -2.47
CA MET A 317 13.01 -8.15 -1.90
C MET A 317 13.01 -8.01 -0.38
N ALA A 318 11.85 -8.25 0.22
CA ALA A 318 11.69 -8.37 1.66
C ALA A 318 11.33 -9.82 2.04
N TYR A 319 11.82 -10.28 3.18
CA TYR A 319 11.66 -11.67 3.63
C TYR A 319 11.01 -11.70 5.01
N TYR A 320 10.02 -12.56 5.23
CA TYR A 320 9.46 -12.81 6.58
C TYR A 320 9.32 -14.31 6.86
N SER A 321 8.94 -14.66 8.09
CA SER A 321 9.08 -15.98 8.74
C SER A 321 10.45 -16.19 9.39
N TRP A 322 10.73 -15.34 10.40
CA TRP A 322 12.01 -15.31 11.13
C TRP A 322 12.38 -16.66 11.76
N LEU A 323 11.40 -17.43 12.25
CA LEU A 323 11.63 -18.75 12.85
C LEU A 323 12.32 -19.68 11.84
N LEU A 324 11.78 -19.75 10.63
CA LEU A 324 12.31 -20.60 9.59
C LEU A 324 13.68 -20.09 9.13
N ILE A 325 13.81 -18.79 8.89
CA ILE A 325 15.09 -18.18 8.47
C ILE A 325 16.19 -18.47 9.49
N ARG A 326 15.89 -18.43 10.79
CA ARG A 326 16.88 -18.65 11.85
C ARG A 326 17.40 -20.10 11.92
N VAL A 327 16.57 -21.08 11.56
CA VAL A 327 16.89 -22.51 11.78
C VAL A 327 17.14 -23.29 10.48
N ASN A 328 16.90 -22.69 9.32
CA ASN A 328 17.02 -23.33 8.02
C ASN A 328 18.12 -22.66 7.18
N GLU A 329 19.33 -23.25 7.22
CA GLU A 329 20.52 -22.82 6.45
C GLU A 329 20.26 -22.76 4.94
N ASP A 330 19.40 -23.65 4.49
CA ASP A 330 19.05 -23.88 3.11
C ASP A 330 18.17 -22.73 2.57
N ALA A 331 17.23 -22.25 3.40
CA ALA A 331 16.51 -21.01 3.17
C ALA A 331 17.43 -19.76 3.24
N GLN A 332 18.39 -19.73 4.18
CA GLN A 332 19.37 -18.65 4.26
C GLN A 332 20.22 -18.57 2.99
N ASN A 333 20.69 -19.70 2.46
CA ASN A 333 21.46 -19.77 1.22
C ASN A 333 20.66 -19.29 0.01
N ALA A 334 19.39 -19.67 -0.09
CA ALA A 334 18.50 -19.17 -1.14
C ALA A 334 18.32 -17.63 -1.08
N ILE A 335 18.21 -17.05 0.13
CA ILE A 335 18.17 -15.60 0.32
C ILE A 335 19.51 -14.95 -0.08
N LYS A 336 20.64 -15.52 0.33
CA LYS A 336 21.99 -15.02 0.00
C LYS A 336 22.18 -14.90 -1.51
N GLU A 337 21.77 -15.90 -2.28
CA GLU A 337 21.91 -15.88 -3.74
C GLU A 337 21.06 -14.78 -4.38
N VAL A 338 19.79 -14.63 -3.98
CA VAL A 338 18.94 -13.54 -4.48
C VAL A 338 19.47 -12.16 -4.06
N ASN A 339 19.95 -12.02 -2.83
CA ASN A 339 20.53 -10.76 -2.35
C ASN A 339 21.79 -10.37 -3.15
N LYS A 340 22.64 -11.34 -3.50
CA LYS A 340 23.78 -11.09 -4.40
C LYS A 340 23.32 -10.61 -5.78
N GLU A 341 22.25 -11.18 -6.34
CA GLU A 341 21.71 -10.71 -7.63
C GLU A 341 21.21 -9.26 -7.55
N ILE A 342 20.45 -8.92 -6.51
CA ILE A 342 19.92 -7.56 -6.30
C ILE A 342 21.06 -6.54 -6.17
N ILE A 343 22.14 -6.90 -5.46
CA ILE A 343 23.30 -6.03 -5.23
C ILE A 343 24.21 -5.94 -6.46
N LYS A 344 24.36 -7.01 -7.25
CA LYS A 344 25.24 -7.04 -8.44
C LYS A 344 24.77 -6.14 -9.58
N GLU A 345 23.49 -5.78 -9.66
CA GLU A 345 22.96 -4.82 -10.65
C GLU A 345 23.50 -3.38 -10.48
N VAL A 346 24.55 -3.16 -9.69
CA VAL A 346 25.12 -1.87 -9.28
C VAL A 346 26.49 -1.59 -9.92
N ILE A 347 27.14 -2.55 -10.58
CA ILE A 347 28.49 -2.40 -11.19
C ILE A 347 28.41 -2.30 -12.71
#